data_AF-A0A1V4QI34-F1
#
_entry.id   AF-A0A1V4QI34-F1
#
_cell.length_a   1.000
_cell.length_b   1.000
_cell.length_c   1.000
_cell.angle_alpha   90.00
_cell.angle_beta   90.00
_cell.angle_gamma   90.00
#
_symmetry.space_group_name_H-M   'P 1'
#
loop_
_entity.id
_entity.type
_entity.pdbx_description
1 polymer ?
#
loop_
_entity_poly.entity_id
_entity_poly.type
_entity_poly.pdbx_seq_one_letter_code
_entity_poly.pdbx_strand_id
1 'polypeptide(L)'
;MKLEKEGRLDLGEYGFSLLKTLHTIPGRYSELCFVTEQGLGVERLYVEPFKNLLYSTKAEDIYAIQQLQKQGLSLVEAINALLVQRGNTEKAA
;
A
#
# COMPACT_ATOMS: atom_id res chain seq x y z
N MET A 1 13.27 -6.86 -18.92
CA MET A 1 12.70 -7.38 -17.64
C MET A 1 12.60 -8.90 -17.72
N LYS A 2 12.68 -9.69 -16.63
CA LYS A 2 12.62 -11.17 -16.74
C LYS A 2 11.32 -11.64 -17.40
N LEU A 3 10.20 -11.02 -17.04
CA LEU A 3 8.85 -11.29 -17.56
C LEU A 3 8.70 -11.05 -19.07
N GLU A 4 9.36 -10.03 -19.60
CA GLU A 4 9.41 -9.69 -21.03
C GLU A 4 10.17 -10.75 -21.83
N LYS A 5 11.30 -11.22 -21.29
CA LYS A 5 12.12 -12.27 -21.92
C LYS A 5 11.44 -13.65 -21.90
N GLU A 6 10.63 -13.91 -20.88
CA GLU A 6 9.88 -15.16 -20.72
C GLU A 6 8.54 -15.16 -21.47
N GLY A 7 8.16 -14.05 -22.12
CA GLY A 7 6.89 -13.95 -22.86
C GLY A 7 5.64 -14.13 -21.99
N ARG A 8 5.74 -13.86 -20.67
CA ARG A 8 4.66 -14.15 -19.71
C ARG A 8 3.55 -13.08 -19.69
N LEU A 9 3.80 -11.93 -20.32
CA LEU A 9 2.88 -10.81 -20.41
C LEU A 9 2.95 -10.25 -21.83
N ASP A 10 1.79 -10.14 -22.49
CA ASP A 10 1.67 -9.55 -23.83
C ASP A 10 1.27 -8.08 -23.71
N LEU A 11 2.28 -7.18 -23.67
CA LEU A 11 2.11 -5.75 -23.41
C LEU A 11 2.76 -4.83 -24.45
N GLY A 12 3.51 -5.41 -25.39
CA GLY A 12 4.38 -4.67 -26.31
C GLY A 12 5.48 -3.85 -25.61
N GLU A 13 6.34 -3.19 -26.39
CA GLU A 13 7.45 -2.39 -25.85
C GLU A 13 6.97 -1.21 -24.98
N TYR A 14 5.87 -0.55 -25.39
CA TYR A 14 5.32 0.57 -24.65
C TYR A 14 4.79 0.13 -23.28
N GLY A 15 4.04 -0.97 -23.20
CA GLY A 15 3.50 -1.46 -21.93
C GLY A 15 4.60 -1.90 -20.98
N PHE A 16 5.66 -2.54 -21.47
CA PHE A 16 6.84 -2.84 -20.63
C PHE A 16 7.60 -1.59 -20.20
N SER A 17 7.62 -0.54 -21.00
CA SER A 17 8.22 0.74 -20.61
C SER A 17 7.41 1.42 -19.50
N LEU A 18 6.07 1.38 -19.58
CA LEU A 18 5.20 1.91 -18.54
C LEU A 18 5.28 1.10 -17.24
N LEU A 19 5.34 -0.23 -17.31
CA LEU A 19 5.54 -1.06 -16.12
C LEU A 19 6.83 -0.70 -15.35
N LYS A 20 7.88 -0.29 -16.05
CA LYS A 20 9.16 0.12 -15.43
C LYS A 20 9.05 1.46 -14.69
N THR A 21 8.04 2.28 -14.95
CA THR A 21 7.85 3.57 -14.26
C THR A 21 7.06 3.44 -12.96
N LEU A 22 6.39 2.31 -12.74
CA LEU A 22 5.57 2.09 -11.54
C LEU A 22 6.42 2.17 -10.28
N HIS A 23 5.96 2.97 -9.32
CA HIS A 23 6.58 3.07 -8.01
C HIS A 23 5.53 3.08 -6.90
N THR A 24 5.95 2.63 -5.73
CA THR A 24 5.16 2.79 -4.50
C THR A 24 5.82 3.87 -3.66
N ILE A 25 5.02 4.82 -3.17
CA ILE A 25 5.45 5.79 -2.16
C ILE A 25 4.87 5.32 -0.82
N PRO A 26 5.69 4.69 0.06
CA PRO A 26 5.20 4.14 1.31
C PRO A 26 4.46 5.20 2.13
N GLY A 27 3.25 4.88 2.58
CA GLY A 27 2.41 5.79 3.36
C GLY A 27 1.66 6.85 2.55
N ARG A 28 1.75 6.88 1.22
CA ARG A 28 0.92 7.74 0.36
C ARG A 28 0.05 6.94 -0.58
N TYR A 29 0.65 6.21 -1.53
CA TYR A 29 -0.06 5.38 -2.49
C TYR A 29 0.88 4.35 -3.12
N SER A 30 0.27 3.31 -3.68
CA SER A 30 0.93 2.38 -4.60
C SER A 30 0.42 2.62 -6.01
N GLU A 31 1.29 2.59 -7.02
CA GLU A 31 0.85 2.58 -8.41
C GLU A 31 0.51 1.17 -8.87
N LEU A 32 -0.58 1.05 -9.63
CA LEU A 32 -1.07 -0.18 -10.23
C LEU A 32 -1.15 0.00 -11.74
N CYS A 33 -0.75 -1.00 -12.50
CA CYS A 33 -0.99 -1.05 -13.94
C CYS A 33 -2.15 -2.01 -14.22
N PHE A 34 -3.15 -1.50 -14.92
CA PHE A 34 -4.31 -2.26 -15.39
C PHE A 34 -4.10 -2.64 -16.85
N VAL A 35 -4.32 -3.93 -17.13
CA VAL A 35 -4.29 -4.49 -18.48
C VAL A 35 -5.68 -5.06 -18.74
N THR A 36 -6.39 -4.45 -19.67
CA THR A 36 -7.78 -4.78 -20.00
C THR A 36 -7.94 -4.94 -21.51
N GLU A 37 -9.06 -5.50 -21.96
CA GLU A 37 -9.38 -5.56 -23.39
C GLU A 37 -9.48 -4.15 -24.02
N GLN A 38 -9.85 -3.15 -23.22
CA GLN A 38 -10.03 -1.76 -23.65
C GLN A 38 -8.71 -0.98 -23.68
N GLY A 39 -7.63 -1.53 -23.10
CA GLY A 39 -6.32 -0.89 -23.11
C GLY A 39 -5.55 -1.05 -21.80
N LEU A 40 -4.50 -0.24 -21.69
CA LEU A 40 -3.52 -0.26 -20.62
C LEU A 40 -3.45 1.11 -19.92
N GLY A 41 -3.46 1.10 -18.59
CA GLY A 41 -3.48 2.33 -17.79
C GLY A 41 -2.78 2.17 -16.45
N VAL A 42 -2.34 3.30 -15.86
CA VAL A 42 -1.73 3.35 -14.54
C VAL A 42 -2.60 4.17 -13.60
N GLU A 43 -2.89 3.60 -12.44
CA GLU A 43 -3.74 4.20 -11.43
C GLU A 43 -3.04 4.18 -10.06
N ARG A 44 -3.56 4.99 -9.13
CA ARG A 44 -3.04 5.08 -7.76
C ARG A 44 -4.00 4.43 -6.78
N LEU A 45 -3.50 3.44 -6.05
CA LEU A 45 -4.20 2.83 -4.94
C LEU A 45 -3.87 3.58 -3.65
N TYR A 46 -4.89 4.21 -3.08
CA TYR A 46 -4.86 4.82 -1.75
C TYR A 46 -5.47 3.85 -0.75
N VAL A 47 -4.71 3.54 0.31
CA VAL A 47 -5.18 2.69 1.40
C VAL A 47 -5.41 3.58 2.61
N GLU A 48 -6.61 3.50 3.17
CA GLU A 48 -7.00 4.22 4.37
C GLU A 48 -6.03 3.88 5.53
N PRO A 49 -5.58 4.87 6.33
CA PRO A 49 -4.47 4.69 7.27
C PRO A 49 -4.68 3.56 8.29
N PHE A 50 -5.90 3.36 8.78
CA PHE A 50 -6.20 2.27 9.72
C PHE A 50 -5.97 0.90 9.07
N LYS A 51 -6.51 0.67 7.88
CA LYS A 51 -6.29 -0.58 7.13
C LYS A 51 -4.82 -0.82 6.81
N ASN A 52 -4.08 0.24 6.51
CA ASN A 52 -2.65 0.15 6.25
C ASN A 52 -1.88 -0.39 7.48
N LEU A 53 -2.22 0.07 8.69
CA LEU A 53 -1.64 -0.44 9.93
C LEU A 53 -2.14 -1.84 10.30
N LEU A 54 -3.44 -2.10 10.11
CA LEU A 54 -4.05 -3.39 10.43
C LEU A 54 -3.41 -4.54 9.65
N TYR A 55 -3.03 -4.30 8.39
CA TYR A 55 -2.39 -5.29 7.52
C TYR A 55 -0.89 -5.07 7.33
N SER A 56 -0.26 -4.23 8.15
CA SER A 56 1.17 -3.95 8.01
C SER A 56 2.02 -5.16 8.38
N THR A 57 3.03 -5.43 7.57
CA THR A 57 4.09 -6.41 7.85
C THR A 57 5.38 -5.75 8.33
N LYS A 58 5.38 -4.42 8.50
CA LYS A 58 6.56 -3.68 8.98
C LYS A 58 6.79 -3.96 10.45
N ALA A 59 8.03 -4.31 10.80
CA ALA A 59 8.41 -4.63 12.16
C ALA A 59 8.12 -3.48 13.13
N GLU A 60 8.31 -2.23 12.69
CA GLU A 60 8.10 -1.03 13.49
C GLU A 60 6.62 -0.81 13.81
N ASP A 61 5.73 -1.05 12.84
CA ASP A 61 4.28 -0.94 13.02
C ASP A 61 3.77 -2.02 13.97
N ILE A 62 4.18 -3.28 13.74
CA ILE A 62 3.80 -4.42 14.58
C ILE A 62 4.27 -4.18 16.02
N TYR A 63 5.53 -3.76 16.20
CA TYR A 63 6.08 -3.49 17.51
C TYR A 63 5.32 -2.36 18.22
N ALA A 64 5.05 -1.23 17.54
CA ALA A 64 4.34 -0.11 18.12
C ALA A 64 2.92 -0.49 18.58
N ILE A 65 2.18 -1.25 17.76
CA ILE A 65 0.85 -1.76 18.12
C ILE A 65 0.95 -2.68 19.33
N GLN A 66 1.91 -3.61 19.37
CA GLN A 66 2.12 -4.51 20.50
C GLN A 66 2.44 -3.77 21.80
N GLN A 67 3.22 -2.68 21.75
CA GLN A 67 3.51 -1.87 22.94
C GLN A 67 2.25 -1.21 23.50
N LEU A 68 1.36 -0.73 22.62
CA LEU A 68 0.08 -0.15 23.04
C LEU A 68 -0.87 -1.23 23.58
N GLN A 69 -0.90 -2.42 22.98
CA GLN A 69 -1.69 -3.54 23.51
C GLN A 69 -1.21 -4.01 24.89
N LYS A 70 0.10 -3.98 25.15
CA LYS A 70 0.66 -4.28 26.49
C LYS A 70 0.21 -3.28 27.56
N GLN A 71 -0.25 -2.09 27.17
CA GLN A 71 -0.84 -1.10 28.08
C GLN A 71 -2.33 -1.37 28.35
N GLY A 72 -2.89 -2.45 27.79
CA GLY A 72 -4.29 -2.85 27.98
C GLY A 72 -5.24 -2.41 26.86
N LEU A 73 -4.74 -1.72 25.82
CA LEU A 73 -5.57 -1.34 24.68
C LEU A 73 -5.92 -2.56 23.83
N SER A 74 -7.15 -2.62 23.34
CA SER A 74 -7.52 -3.54 22.26
C SER A 74 -6.74 -3.22 20.97
N LEU A 75 -6.73 -4.15 20.00
CA LEU A 75 -6.08 -3.92 18.71
C LEU A 75 -6.57 -2.65 18.01
N VAL A 76 -7.89 -2.44 17.98
CA VAL A 76 -8.52 -1.29 17.33
C VAL A 76 -8.13 0.00 18.03
N GLU A 77 -8.16 0.03 19.36
CA GLU A 77 -7.74 1.18 20.16
C GLU A 77 -6.25 1.49 19.98
N ALA A 78 -5.40 0.46 19.95
CA ALA A 78 -3.96 0.61 19.72
C ALA A 78 -3.66 1.21 18.34
N ILE A 79 -4.33 0.75 17.29
CA ILE A 79 -4.17 1.30 15.93
C ILE A 79 -4.64 2.76 15.90
N ASN A 80 -5.81 3.07 16.46
CA ASN A 80 -6.31 4.45 16.52
C ASN A 80 -5.38 5.38 17.31
N ALA A 81 -4.86 4.93 18.45
CA ALA A 81 -3.89 5.68 19.24
C ALA A 81 -2.59 5.93 18.44
N LEU A 82 -2.11 4.92 17.72
CA LEU A 82 -0.91 5.05 16.88
C LEU A 82 -1.12 6.02 15.71
N LEU A 83 -2.30 6.03 15.10
CA LEU A 83 -2.66 7.01 14.05
C LEU A 83 -2.65 8.44 14.58
N VAL A 84 -3.23 8.66 15.76
CA VAL A 84 -3.20 9.97 16.44
C VAL A 84 -1.77 10.40 16.74
N GLN A 85 -0.93 9.50 17.27
CA GLN A 85 0.49 9.78 17.54
C GLN A 85 1.28 10.16 16.29
N ARG A 86 0.93 9.60 15.13
CA ARG A 86 1.56 9.89 13.84
C ARG A 86 1.00 11.13 13.13
N GLY A 87 -0.02 11.78 13.71
CA GLY A 87 -0.69 12.92 13.07
C GLY A 87 -1.61 12.54 11.91
N ASN A 88 -1.86 11.23 11.69
CA ASN A 88 -2.76 10.73 10.67
C ASN A 88 -4.18 10.62 11.24
N THR A 89 -4.80 11.76 11.54
CA THR A 89 -6.24 11.81 11.83
C THR A 89 -6.96 12.27 10.57
N GLU A 90 -7.30 11.32 9.70
CA GLU A 90 -8.41 11.58 8.78
C GLU A 90 -9.67 11.64 9.67
N LYS A 91 -10.22 12.86 9.82
CA LYS A 91 -11.54 13.01 10.41
C LYS A 91 -12.48 12.15 9.58
N ALA A 92 -13.04 11.12 10.21
CA ALA A 92 -14.20 10.43 9.70
C ALA A 92 -15.29 11.49 9.46
N ALA A 93 -15.49 11.83 8.19
CA ALA A 93 -16.59 12.63 7.69
C ALA A 93 -17.66 11.68 7.15
#